data_AF-A0A1M3G9X1-F1
#
_entry.id   AF-A0A1M3G9X1-F1
#
_cell.length_a   1.000
_cell.length_b   1.000
_cell.length_c   1.000
_cell.angle_alpha   90.00
_cell.angle_beta   90.00
_cell.angle_gamma   90.00
#
_symmetry.space_group_name_H-M   'P 1'
#
loop_
_entity.id
_entity.type
_entity.pdbx_description
1 polymer ?
#
loop_
_entity_poly.entity_id
_entity_poly.type
_entity_poly.pdbx_seq_one_letter_code
_entity_poly.pdbx_strand_id
1 'polypeptide(L)'
;MNQSPSPAIRWASVDALRALTMLLMIFVNDLWSLRSIPGWLEHTQAQEDGMGLADTVFPAFLFIVGMSIPLAIRHRISKGDSVADLLWHIAGRSLALLVMGLFLVNGENINPAATGLSRGAWNSICCTCFILIWNSWPASVPVWLKLSLRLLSVAVLGWLAWRFRSGEAPSLRGFETHWWGILGLIGWAYLVSAVIYVLLRRRSWILLGAWLFFLINCVLGHSGLLSALPWWETLLSPLGGGAMPALVLGGVLLTTILLSYTEKKEQGKLIAIILTIAVLLILAGFALRPAWGISKIRATPAWVLICSGITTGVFALVYWITDRKQINWWAFMRPAGTQTLLCYLMPYYAYALIPVLGVGLPAILLTGTIGLIKSLAFSLLMIAIAGLLGRVGVKVKL
;
A
#
# COMPACT_ATOMS: atom_id res chain seq x y z
N MET A 1 -27.08 -2.70 31.90
CA MET A 1 -25.83 -3.49 31.87
C MET A 1 -24.85 -2.77 30.95
N ASN A 2 -23.96 -1.95 31.52
CA ASN A 2 -22.87 -1.32 30.78
C ASN A 2 -21.84 -2.38 30.44
N GLN A 3 -21.94 -2.99 29.26
CA GLN A 3 -20.84 -3.77 28.72
C GLN A 3 -19.70 -2.79 28.43
N SER A 4 -18.66 -2.85 29.25
CA SER A 4 -17.38 -2.24 28.94
C SER A 4 -16.96 -2.68 27.53
N PRO A 5 -16.50 -1.77 26.66
CA PRO A 5 -16.10 -2.13 25.31
C PRO A 5 -15.00 -3.20 25.41
N SER A 6 -15.25 -4.37 24.81
CA SER A 6 -14.26 -5.44 24.77
C SER A 6 -12.97 -4.87 24.17
N PRO A 7 -11.78 -5.14 24.76
CA PRO A 7 -10.53 -4.59 24.27
C PRO A 7 -10.38 -4.94 22.79
N ALA A 8 -10.05 -3.95 21.97
CA ALA A 8 -9.93 -4.11 20.52
C ALA A 8 -8.98 -5.27 20.21
N ILE A 9 -9.52 -6.33 19.58
CA ILE A 9 -8.72 -7.50 19.21
C ILE A 9 -7.71 -7.06 18.14
N ARG A 10 -6.46 -6.85 18.57
CA ARG A 10 -5.34 -6.49 17.70
C ARG A 10 -4.52 -7.72 17.41
N TRP A 11 -4.54 -8.16 16.17
CA TRP A 11 -3.77 -9.31 15.70
C TRP A 11 -2.35 -8.87 15.39
N ALA A 12 -1.40 -9.38 16.17
CA ALA A 12 0.00 -9.00 16.03
C ALA A 12 0.55 -9.43 14.66
N SER A 13 0.08 -10.55 14.10
CA SER A 13 0.41 -11.00 12.75
C SER A 13 0.04 -10.04 11.65
N VAL A 14 -1.07 -9.30 11.75
CA VAL A 14 -1.45 -8.31 10.73
C VAL A 14 -0.45 -7.15 10.73
N ASP A 15 0.00 -6.72 11.91
CA ASP A 15 1.04 -5.70 12.04
C ASP A 15 2.42 -6.22 11.59
N ALA A 16 2.76 -7.46 11.94
CA ALA A 16 4.01 -8.10 11.57
C ALA A 16 4.13 -8.30 10.06
N LEU A 17 3.06 -8.79 9.43
CA LEU A 17 3.02 -8.97 7.97
C LEU A 17 3.08 -7.61 7.25
N ARG A 18 2.39 -6.58 7.76
CA ARG A 18 2.51 -5.21 7.24
C ARG A 18 3.94 -4.68 7.33
N ALA A 19 4.60 -4.92 8.47
CA ALA A 19 5.99 -4.53 8.68
C ALA A 19 6.94 -5.23 7.70
N LEU A 20 6.76 -6.54 7.51
CA LEU A 20 7.53 -7.33 6.55
C LEU A 20 7.33 -6.83 5.11
N THR A 21 6.08 -6.61 4.69
CA THR A 21 5.77 -6.10 3.36
C THR A 21 6.33 -4.69 3.15
N MET A 22 6.29 -3.82 4.16
CA MET A 22 6.89 -2.49 4.07
C MET A 22 8.42 -2.54 4.00
N LEU A 23 9.07 -3.43 4.76
CA LEU A 23 10.50 -3.69 4.63
C LEU A 23 10.85 -4.15 3.20
N LEU A 24 10.11 -5.13 2.68
CA LEU A 24 10.30 -5.62 1.32
C LEU A 24 10.03 -4.51 0.29
N MET A 25 9.06 -3.63 0.53
CA MET A 25 8.73 -2.53 -0.38
C MET A 25 9.88 -1.55 -0.51
N ILE A 26 10.51 -1.15 0.60
CA ILE A 26 11.68 -0.27 0.55
C ILE A 26 12.86 -1.00 -0.11
N PHE A 27 13.03 -2.30 0.20
CA PHE A 27 14.10 -3.12 -0.33
C PHE A 27 14.04 -3.27 -1.86
N VAL A 28 12.89 -3.70 -2.40
CA VAL A 28 12.73 -3.90 -3.85
C VAL A 28 12.77 -2.56 -4.61
N ASN A 29 12.28 -1.48 -4.00
CA ASN A 29 12.33 -0.13 -4.59
C ASN A 29 13.74 0.48 -4.61
N ASP A 30 14.73 -0.15 -4.00
CA ASP A 30 16.13 0.28 -4.04
C ASP A 30 16.98 -0.60 -4.98
N LEU A 31 16.41 -1.69 -5.53
CA LEU A 31 17.12 -2.60 -6.43
C LEU A 31 17.52 -1.95 -7.75
N TRP A 32 16.83 -0.89 -8.19
CA TRP A 32 17.22 -0.14 -9.40
C TRP A 32 18.64 0.45 -9.32
N SER A 33 19.17 0.62 -8.10
CA SER A 33 20.54 1.10 -7.87
C SER A 33 21.61 0.02 -8.09
N LEU A 34 21.20 -1.26 -8.16
CA LEU A 34 22.11 -2.41 -8.20
C LEU A 34 22.30 -2.95 -9.63
N ARG A 35 23.36 -3.74 -9.80
CA ARG A 35 23.71 -4.46 -11.03
C ARG A 35 24.01 -5.92 -10.73
N SER A 36 23.78 -6.80 -11.70
CA SER A 36 24.10 -8.24 -11.62
C SER A 36 23.45 -8.95 -10.42
N ILE A 37 22.18 -8.65 -10.15
CA ILE A 37 21.37 -9.34 -9.14
C ILE A 37 20.50 -10.43 -9.80
N PRO A 38 20.02 -11.43 -9.04
CA PRO A 38 19.13 -12.44 -9.60
C PRO A 38 17.82 -11.85 -10.14
N GLY A 39 17.49 -12.14 -11.40
CA GLY A 39 16.32 -11.56 -12.07
C GLY A 39 14.97 -11.88 -11.40
N TRP A 40 14.87 -12.98 -10.64
CA TRP A 40 13.65 -13.30 -9.88
C TRP A 40 13.34 -12.29 -8.76
N LEU A 41 14.29 -11.43 -8.37
CA LEU A 41 14.06 -10.35 -7.41
C LEU A 41 13.44 -9.11 -8.06
N GLU A 42 13.66 -8.91 -9.36
CA GLU A 42 13.31 -7.70 -10.10
C GLU A 42 11.85 -7.71 -10.59
N HIS A 43 11.46 -6.66 -11.32
CA HIS A 43 10.16 -6.57 -11.98
C HIS A 43 10.18 -7.30 -13.31
N THR A 44 9.13 -8.06 -13.60
CA THR A 44 8.88 -8.54 -14.97
C THR A 44 8.27 -7.45 -15.84
N GLN A 45 8.55 -7.52 -17.14
CA GLN A 45 7.99 -6.57 -18.10
C GLN A 45 6.49 -6.84 -18.33
N ALA A 46 5.78 -5.85 -18.88
CA ALA A 46 4.32 -5.92 -18.99
C ALA A 46 3.80 -7.08 -19.84
N GLN A 47 4.55 -7.46 -20.88
CA GLN A 47 4.21 -8.53 -21.82
C GLN A 47 4.82 -9.89 -21.47
N GLU A 48 5.68 -9.94 -20.45
CA GLU A 48 6.25 -11.20 -19.98
C GLU A 48 5.23 -11.95 -19.13
N ASP A 49 5.16 -13.27 -19.34
CA ASP A 49 4.37 -14.16 -18.50
C ASP A 49 5.20 -14.60 -17.29
N GLY A 50 5.17 -13.79 -16.24
CA GLY A 50 5.92 -14.04 -15.02
C GLY A 50 5.76 -12.94 -13.99
N MET A 51 6.33 -13.18 -12.81
CA MET A 51 6.42 -12.18 -11.76
C MET A 51 7.69 -12.44 -10.94
N GLY A 52 8.40 -11.38 -10.58
CA GLY A 52 9.49 -11.46 -9.60
C GLY A 52 9.00 -11.16 -8.18
N LEU A 53 9.91 -11.20 -7.21
CA LEU A 53 9.62 -10.84 -5.81
C LEU A 53 9.02 -9.44 -5.72
N ALA A 54 9.59 -8.47 -6.45
CA ALA A 54 9.13 -7.09 -6.46
C ALA A 54 7.67 -6.94 -6.94
N ASP A 55 7.17 -7.89 -7.73
CA ASP A 55 5.80 -7.88 -8.24
C ASP A 55 4.76 -8.42 -7.26
N THR A 56 5.21 -9.09 -6.19
CA THR A 56 4.34 -9.63 -5.13
C THR A 56 4.15 -8.67 -3.96
N VAL A 57 5.03 -7.68 -3.79
CA VAL A 57 5.04 -6.79 -2.62
C VAL A 57 3.85 -5.83 -2.59
N PHE A 58 3.59 -5.14 -3.70
CA PHE A 58 2.44 -4.24 -3.83
C PHE A 58 1.08 -4.94 -3.62
N PRO A 59 0.78 -6.09 -4.26
CA PRO A 59 -0.49 -6.77 -4.04
C PRO A 59 -0.60 -7.36 -2.63
N ALA A 60 0.49 -7.85 -2.04
CA ALA A 60 0.51 -8.24 -0.63
C ALA A 60 0.13 -7.05 0.27
N PHE A 61 0.64 -5.85 -0.02
CA PHE A 61 0.31 -4.65 0.73
C PHE A 61 -1.18 -4.30 0.64
N LEU A 62 -1.77 -4.32 -0.56
CA LEU A 62 -3.22 -4.10 -0.75
C LEU A 62 -4.05 -5.13 0.01
N PHE A 63 -3.66 -6.40 -0.04
CA PHE A 63 -4.32 -7.45 0.70
C PHE A 63 -4.28 -7.20 2.21
N ILE A 64 -3.14 -6.77 2.77
CA ILE A 64 -3.00 -6.43 4.21
C ILE A 64 -3.80 -5.17 4.58
N VAL A 65 -3.88 -4.18 3.69
CA VAL A 65 -4.81 -3.04 3.86
C VAL A 65 -6.24 -3.56 4.00
N GLY A 66 -6.63 -4.50 3.14
CA GLY A 66 -7.89 -5.24 3.23
C GLY A 66 -8.11 -5.92 4.57
N MET A 67 -7.10 -6.62 5.08
CA MET A 67 -7.17 -7.26 6.39
C MET A 67 -7.36 -6.26 7.53
N SER A 68 -6.85 -5.05 7.37
CA SER A 68 -6.94 -4.00 8.39
C SER A 68 -8.30 -3.31 8.42
N ILE A 69 -9.08 -3.34 7.32
CA ILE A 69 -10.39 -2.68 7.22
C ILE A 69 -11.39 -3.18 8.27
N PRO A 70 -11.68 -4.50 8.40
CA PRO A 70 -12.63 -4.99 9.39
C PRO A 70 -12.23 -4.66 10.83
N LEU A 71 -10.93 -4.74 11.14
CA LEU A 71 -10.40 -4.46 12.48
C LEU A 71 -10.54 -2.98 12.84
N ALA A 72 -10.18 -2.08 11.92
CA ALA A 72 -10.26 -0.64 12.13
C ALA A 72 -11.71 -0.14 12.27
N ILE A 73 -12.61 -0.65 11.42
CA ILE A 73 -14.03 -0.26 11.44
C ILE A 73 -14.73 -0.80 12.70
N ARG A 74 -14.46 -2.04 13.12
CA ARG A 74 -15.00 -2.58 14.39
C ARG A 74 -14.57 -1.73 15.58
N HIS A 75 -13.31 -1.30 15.62
CA HIS A 75 -12.79 -0.45 16.69
C HIS A 75 -13.54 0.89 16.75
N ARG A 76 -13.77 1.53 15.60
CA ARG A 76 -14.53 2.79 15.51
C ARG A 76 -16.00 2.63 15.91
N ILE A 77 -16.67 1.57 15.43
CA ILE A 77 -18.04 1.25 15.84
C ILE A 77 -18.11 1.05 17.36
N SER A 78 -17.12 0.37 17.96
CA SER A 78 -17.09 0.18 19.42
C SER A 78 -16.90 1.47 20.23
N LYS A 79 -16.44 2.55 19.58
CA LYS A 79 -16.35 3.90 20.14
C LYS A 79 -17.62 4.74 19.94
N GLY A 80 -18.60 4.23 19.20
CA GLY A 80 -19.85 4.93 18.91
C GLY A 80 -19.88 5.72 17.60
N ASP A 81 -18.88 5.59 16.72
CA ASP A 81 -18.87 6.27 15.41
C ASP A 81 -20.10 5.85 14.58
N SER A 82 -20.81 6.82 14.00
CA SER A 82 -21.93 6.56 13.09
C SER A 82 -21.45 6.10 11.71
N VAL A 83 -22.37 5.62 10.86
CA VAL A 83 -22.04 5.27 9.47
C VAL A 83 -21.49 6.48 8.70
N ALA A 84 -22.05 7.67 8.94
CA ALA A 84 -21.58 8.91 8.32
C ALA A 84 -20.14 9.25 8.75
N ASP A 85 -19.82 9.09 10.04
CA ASP A 85 -18.47 9.33 10.57
C ASP A 85 -17.45 8.37 9.95
N LEU A 86 -17.83 7.09 9.80
CA LEU A 86 -17.00 6.08 9.13
C LEU A 86 -16.75 6.45 7.66
N LEU A 87 -17.79 6.84 6.92
CA LEU A 87 -17.67 7.23 5.51
C LEU A 87 -16.82 8.48 5.35
N TRP A 88 -16.98 9.48 6.21
CA TRP A 88 -16.17 10.69 6.19
C TRP A 88 -14.70 10.39 6.49
N HIS A 89 -14.44 9.50 7.47
CA HIS A 89 -13.09 9.06 7.77
C HIS A 89 -12.45 8.28 6.60
N ILE A 90 -13.21 7.41 5.95
CA ILE A 90 -12.75 6.67 4.76
C ILE A 90 -12.44 7.65 3.62
N ALA A 91 -13.32 8.62 3.36
CA ALA A 91 -13.15 9.63 2.32
C ALA A 91 -11.90 10.48 2.56
N GLY A 92 -11.71 11.00 3.77
CA GLY A 92 -10.53 11.81 4.13
C GLY A 92 -9.21 11.05 3.97
N ARG A 93 -9.17 9.79 4.41
CA ARG A 93 -7.99 8.93 4.24
C ARG A 93 -7.70 8.60 2.78
N SER A 94 -8.74 8.34 2.00
CA SER A 94 -8.61 8.03 0.57
C SER A 94 -8.11 9.26 -0.19
N LEU A 95 -8.70 10.43 0.06
CA LEU A 95 -8.28 11.70 -0.53
C LEU A 95 -6.80 11.99 -0.23
N ALA A 96 -6.35 11.77 1.00
CA ALA A 96 -4.95 11.96 1.36
C ALA A 96 -4.00 11.08 0.52
N LEU A 97 -4.34 9.80 0.36
CA LEU A 97 -3.54 8.87 -0.45
C LEU A 97 -3.55 9.24 -1.94
N LEU A 98 -4.70 9.69 -2.47
CA LEU A 98 -4.82 10.15 -3.86
C LEU A 98 -3.98 11.40 -4.11
N VAL A 99 -4.04 12.39 -3.22
CA VAL A 99 -3.24 13.63 -3.33
C VAL A 99 -1.75 13.30 -3.25
N MET A 100 -1.33 12.50 -2.27
CA MET A 100 0.07 12.08 -2.15
C MET A 100 0.56 11.33 -3.40
N GLY A 101 -0.26 10.40 -3.91
CA GLY A 101 0.06 9.65 -5.13
C GLY A 101 0.24 10.57 -6.34
N LEU A 102 -0.69 11.49 -6.57
CA LEU A 102 -0.68 12.40 -7.71
C LEU A 102 0.57 13.29 -7.74
N PHE A 103 0.95 13.88 -6.60
CA PHE A 103 2.13 14.73 -6.50
C PHE A 103 3.44 13.96 -6.66
N LEU A 104 3.55 12.74 -6.11
CA LEU A 104 4.74 11.91 -6.26
C LEU A 104 4.91 11.44 -7.72
N VAL A 105 3.83 11.07 -8.40
CA VAL A 105 3.84 10.68 -9.82
C VAL A 105 4.22 11.85 -10.73
N ASN A 106 3.72 13.05 -10.46
CA ASN A 106 4.17 14.24 -11.19
C ASN A 106 5.69 14.44 -10.99
N GLY A 107 6.21 14.21 -9.79
CA GLY A 107 7.65 14.22 -9.52
C GLY A 107 8.47 13.21 -10.33
N GLU A 108 7.89 12.10 -10.81
CA GLU A 108 8.56 11.14 -11.70
C GLU A 108 8.70 11.68 -13.13
N ASN A 109 7.78 12.53 -13.56
CA ASN A 109 7.67 13.08 -14.91
C ASN A 109 8.10 14.57 -14.99
N ILE A 110 8.68 15.10 -13.92
CA ILE A 110 9.10 16.49 -13.83
C ILE A 110 10.19 16.80 -14.86
N ASN A 111 10.06 17.93 -15.56
CA ASN A 111 11.17 18.55 -16.28
C ASN A 111 11.88 19.52 -15.31
N PRO A 112 13.10 19.22 -14.83
CA PRO A 112 13.77 20.04 -13.83
C PRO A 112 14.12 21.45 -14.32
N ALA A 113 14.50 21.58 -15.59
CA ALA A 113 14.88 22.87 -16.19
C ALA A 113 13.65 23.78 -16.34
N ALA A 114 12.56 23.24 -16.89
CA ALA A 114 11.33 24.00 -17.06
C ALA A 114 10.66 24.32 -15.72
N THR A 115 10.67 23.39 -14.76
CA THR A 115 10.06 23.58 -13.43
C THR A 115 10.93 24.42 -12.47
N GLY A 116 12.25 24.47 -12.69
CA GLY A 116 13.20 25.13 -11.80
C GLY A 116 13.46 24.37 -10.48
N LEU A 117 13.09 23.09 -10.41
CA LEU A 117 13.26 22.23 -9.24
C LEU A 117 13.73 20.84 -9.68
N SER A 118 14.73 20.29 -8.98
CA SER A 118 15.13 18.90 -9.19
C SER A 118 14.07 17.93 -8.68
N ARG A 119 14.05 16.71 -9.21
CA ARG A 119 13.16 15.63 -8.73
C ARG A 119 13.31 15.35 -7.24
N GLY A 120 14.55 15.37 -6.74
CA GLY A 120 14.84 15.20 -5.31
C GLY A 120 14.25 16.31 -4.45
N ALA A 121 14.39 17.58 -4.87
CA ALA A 121 13.81 18.72 -4.17
C ALA A 121 12.28 18.68 -4.19
N TRP A 122 11.67 18.42 -5.35
CA TRP A 122 10.22 18.26 -5.49
C TRP A 122 9.67 17.22 -4.52
N ASN A 123 10.24 16.01 -4.54
CA ASN A 123 9.79 14.91 -3.69
C ASN A 123 9.98 15.22 -2.20
N SER A 124 11.10 15.84 -1.82
CA SER A 124 11.38 16.19 -0.42
C SER A 124 10.43 17.27 0.11
N ILE A 125 10.12 18.29 -0.69
CA ILE A 125 9.15 19.33 -0.31
C ILE A 125 7.76 18.71 -0.20
N CYS A 126 7.32 17.92 -1.19
CA CYS A 126 6.04 17.22 -1.15
C CYS A 126 5.91 16.33 0.09
N CYS A 127 6.89 15.48 0.36
CA CYS A 127 6.91 14.60 1.54
C CYS A 127 6.83 15.41 2.83
N THR A 128 7.50 16.57 2.91
CA THR A 128 7.48 17.43 4.09
C THR A 128 6.10 18.04 4.28
N CYS A 129 5.49 18.57 3.21
CA CYS A 129 4.12 19.07 3.24
C CYS A 129 3.13 17.97 3.67
N PHE A 130 3.25 16.75 3.14
CA PHE A 130 2.40 15.62 3.52
C PHE A 130 2.54 15.27 5.00
N ILE A 131 3.78 15.20 5.49
CA ILE A 131 4.02 14.96 6.91
C ILE A 131 3.37 16.06 7.74
N LEU A 132 3.56 17.34 7.42
CA LEU A 132 3.00 18.46 8.19
C LEU A 132 1.46 18.50 8.17
N ILE A 133 0.84 18.23 7.02
CA ILE A 133 -0.62 18.22 6.87
C ILE A 133 -1.24 17.13 7.75
N TRP A 134 -0.75 15.90 7.61
CA TRP A 134 -1.31 14.71 8.25
C TRP A 134 -0.55 14.26 9.51
N ASN A 135 0.29 15.12 10.09
CA ASN A 135 0.95 14.82 11.35
C ASN A 135 -0.08 14.74 12.49
N SER A 136 0.05 13.74 13.35
CA SER A 136 -0.63 13.70 14.64
C SER A 136 0.17 14.49 15.67
N TRP A 137 -0.02 15.81 15.65
CA TRP A 137 0.69 16.76 16.48
C TRP A 137 0.50 16.50 17.99
N PRO A 138 1.56 16.60 18.81
CA PRO A 138 1.44 16.57 20.26
C PRO A 138 0.49 17.64 20.82
N ALA A 139 -0.10 17.37 21.98
CA ALA A 139 -0.99 18.32 22.66
C ALA A 139 -0.27 19.61 23.09
N SER A 140 1.05 19.54 23.31
CA SER A 140 1.91 20.68 23.68
C SER A 140 2.08 21.73 22.58
N VAL A 141 1.83 21.37 21.31
CA VAL A 141 1.96 22.30 20.19
C VAL A 141 0.71 23.20 20.13
N PRO A 142 0.85 24.54 20.04
CA PRO A 142 -0.30 25.44 20.03
C PRO A 142 -1.11 25.29 18.74
N VAL A 143 -2.44 25.51 18.84
CA VAL A 143 -3.39 25.31 17.72
C VAL A 143 -3.08 26.20 16.53
N TRP A 144 -2.72 27.47 16.76
CA TRP A 144 -2.38 28.42 15.70
C TRP A 144 -1.19 27.96 14.87
N LEU A 145 -0.17 27.35 15.51
CA LEU A 145 1.01 26.84 14.82
C LEU A 145 0.68 25.59 13.99
N LYS A 146 -0.18 24.70 14.51
CA LYS A 146 -0.66 23.54 13.74
C LYS A 146 -1.41 24.00 12.50
N LEU A 147 -2.29 24.99 12.66
CA LEU A 147 -3.09 25.51 11.55
C LEU A 147 -2.22 26.25 10.53
N SER A 148 -1.29 27.10 10.98
CA SER A 148 -0.40 27.85 10.08
C SER A 148 0.50 26.91 9.27
N LEU A 149 1.09 25.89 9.89
CA LEU A 149 1.91 24.90 9.19
C LEU A 149 1.11 24.09 8.17
N ARG A 150 -0.15 23.74 8.49
CA ARG A 150 -1.06 23.06 7.57
C ARG A 150 -1.42 23.93 6.37
N LEU A 151 -1.85 25.17 6.62
CA LEU A 151 -2.22 26.12 5.57
C LEU A 151 -1.02 26.46 4.69
N LEU A 152 0.15 26.69 5.29
CA LEU A 152 1.39 26.90 4.57
C LEU A 152 1.73 25.70 3.68
N SER A 153 1.63 24.48 4.21
CA SER A 153 1.90 23.26 3.44
C SER A 153 0.94 23.09 2.26
N VAL A 154 -0.35 23.40 2.44
CA VAL A 154 -1.33 23.38 1.36
C VAL A 154 -1.02 24.46 0.31
N ALA A 155 -0.66 25.66 0.75
CA ALA A 155 -0.26 26.75 -0.16
C ALA A 155 0.99 26.39 -0.96
N VAL A 156 2.00 25.78 -0.32
CA VAL A 156 3.22 25.30 -0.99
C VAL A 156 2.89 24.22 -2.02
N LEU A 157 2.04 23.24 -1.69
CA LEU A 157 1.60 22.23 -2.66
C LEU A 157 0.84 22.85 -3.83
N GLY A 158 -0.04 23.83 -3.58
CA GLY A 158 -0.73 24.57 -4.63
C GLY A 158 0.22 25.33 -5.55
N TRP A 159 1.22 26.00 -4.97
CA TRP A 159 2.28 26.67 -5.72
C TRP A 159 3.11 25.70 -6.55
N LEU A 160 3.49 24.55 -5.99
CA LEU A 160 4.21 23.49 -6.71
C LEU A 160 3.41 22.98 -7.92
N ALA A 161 2.12 22.69 -7.73
CA ALA A 161 1.25 22.23 -8.80
C ALA A 161 1.13 23.29 -9.93
N TRP A 162 1.05 24.57 -9.57
CA TRP A 162 1.01 25.66 -10.56
C TRP A 162 2.33 25.81 -11.33
N ARG A 163 3.47 25.68 -10.64
CA ARG A 163 4.82 25.83 -11.21
C ARG A 163 5.28 24.62 -12.04
N PHE A 164 4.71 23.45 -11.78
CA PHE A 164 5.10 22.17 -12.38
C PHE A 164 5.05 22.20 -13.90
N ARG A 165 6.10 21.69 -14.54
CA ARG A 165 6.15 21.46 -15.99
C ARG A 165 6.75 20.08 -16.29
N SER A 166 6.12 19.35 -17.21
CA SER A 166 6.60 18.07 -17.76
C SER A 166 6.76 18.14 -19.28
N GLY A 167 7.44 17.14 -19.86
CA GLY A 167 7.73 17.08 -21.30
C GLY A 167 8.90 17.96 -21.74
N GLU A 168 9.17 18.00 -23.04
CA GLU A 168 10.23 18.82 -23.66
C GLU A 168 9.64 19.99 -24.45
N ALA A 169 10.40 21.07 -24.59
CA ALA A 169 9.98 22.21 -25.42
C ALA A 169 9.89 21.77 -26.90
N PRO A 170 8.85 22.17 -27.65
CA PRO A 170 7.84 23.20 -27.35
C PRO A 170 6.57 22.70 -26.63
N SER A 171 6.39 21.38 -26.41
CA SER A 171 5.18 20.78 -25.85
C SER A 171 5.27 20.57 -24.33
N LEU A 172 5.46 21.65 -23.57
CA LEU A 172 5.43 21.58 -22.11
C LEU A 172 3.99 21.37 -21.60
N ARG A 173 3.80 20.42 -20.69
CA ARG A 173 2.52 20.16 -20.03
C ARG A 173 2.53 20.64 -18.58
N GLY A 174 1.35 21.01 -18.09
CA GLY A 174 1.15 21.37 -16.69
C GLY A 174 1.01 20.15 -15.78
N PHE A 175 0.59 20.38 -14.55
CA PHE A 175 0.30 19.33 -13.59
C PHE A 175 -0.90 18.51 -14.07
N GLU A 176 -0.69 17.22 -14.29
CA GLU A 176 -1.70 16.33 -14.87
C GLU A 176 -1.75 14.98 -14.16
N THR A 177 -2.80 14.21 -14.43
CA THR A 177 -2.92 12.83 -13.94
C THR A 177 -2.34 11.88 -14.98
N HIS A 178 -1.06 11.51 -14.83
CA HIS A 178 -0.43 10.49 -15.68
C HIS A 178 -0.97 9.10 -15.35
N TRP A 179 -0.95 8.77 -14.06
CA TRP A 179 -1.56 7.60 -13.42
C TRP A 179 -1.68 7.91 -11.93
N TRP A 180 -2.32 7.04 -11.15
CA TRP A 180 -2.62 7.33 -9.74
C TRP A 180 -1.45 7.09 -8.77
N GLY A 181 -0.35 6.46 -9.22
CA GLY A 181 0.74 6.09 -8.32
C GLY A 181 0.38 4.91 -7.43
N ILE A 182 1.38 4.30 -6.79
CA ILE A 182 1.16 3.22 -5.79
C ILE A 182 0.20 3.71 -4.69
N LEU A 183 0.43 4.92 -4.17
CA LEU A 183 -0.41 5.49 -3.11
C LEU A 183 -1.84 5.75 -3.59
N GLY A 184 -2.05 6.30 -4.78
CA GLY A 184 -3.39 6.58 -5.27
C GLY A 184 -4.16 5.31 -5.60
N LEU A 185 -3.50 4.27 -6.14
CA LEU A 185 -4.12 2.95 -6.32
C LEU A 185 -4.56 2.33 -4.99
N ILE A 186 -3.75 2.46 -3.93
CA ILE A 186 -4.15 2.06 -2.56
C ILE A 186 -5.34 2.90 -2.10
N GLY A 187 -5.34 4.21 -2.37
CA GLY A 187 -6.44 5.12 -2.03
C GLY A 187 -7.77 4.71 -2.66
N TRP A 188 -7.79 4.47 -3.97
CA TRP A 188 -8.98 4.03 -4.70
C TRP A 188 -9.48 2.65 -4.24
N ALA A 189 -8.57 1.68 -4.12
CA ALA A 189 -8.92 0.33 -3.70
C ALA A 189 -9.45 0.29 -2.26
N TYR A 190 -8.84 1.07 -1.36
CA TYR A 190 -9.30 1.25 0.01
C TYR A 190 -10.68 1.92 0.06
N LEU A 191 -10.88 3.02 -0.67
CA LEU A 191 -12.15 3.76 -0.70
C LEU A 191 -13.31 2.82 -1.03
N VAL A 192 -13.22 2.14 -2.16
CA VAL A 192 -14.28 1.25 -2.66
C VAL A 192 -14.51 0.09 -1.69
N SER A 193 -13.44 -0.60 -1.28
CA SER A 193 -13.57 -1.79 -0.43
C SER A 193 -14.05 -1.47 0.98
N ALA A 194 -13.62 -0.35 1.56
CA ALA A 194 -14.04 0.08 2.88
C ALA A 194 -15.50 0.54 2.88
N VAL A 195 -15.95 1.28 1.86
CA VAL A 195 -17.37 1.64 1.70
C VAL A 195 -18.23 0.39 1.58
N ILE A 196 -17.84 -0.56 0.72
CA ILE A 196 -18.53 -1.85 0.59
C ILE A 196 -18.62 -2.56 1.94
N TYR A 197 -17.53 -2.63 2.70
CA TYR A 197 -17.54 -3.27 4.01
C TYR A 197 -18.44 -2.54 5.03
N VAL A 198 -18.46 -1.21 5.05
CA VAL A 198 -19.36 -0.43 5.93
C VAL A 198 -20.82 -0.69 5.60
N LEU A 199 -21.17 -0.71 4.31
CA LEU A 199 -22.55 -0.90 3.85
C LEU A 199 -23.03 -2.35 4.03
N LEU A 200 -22.21 -3.33 3.66
CA LEU A 200 -22.59 -4.76 3.65
C LEU A 200 -22.33 -5.46 5.00
N ARG A 201 -21.51 -4.85 5.87
CA ARG A 201 -21.14 -5.35 7.20
C ARG A 201 -20.57 -6.79 7.16
N ARG A 202 -20.66 -7.52 8.27
CA ARG A 202 -20.13 -8.90 8.46
C ARG A 202 -20.80 -10.00 7.60
N ARG A 203 -21.62 -9.67 6.60
CA ARG A 203 -22.30 -10.68 5.77
C ARG A 203 -21.31 -11.28 4.77
N SER A 204 -20.58 -12.30 5.21
CA SER A 204 -19.48 -12.95 4.47
C SER A 204 -19.85 -13.36 3.04
N TRP A 205 -21.07 -13.86 2.83
CA TRP A 205 -21.54 -14.25 1.50
C TRP A 205 -21.70 -13.06 0.54
N ILE A 206 -22.14 -11.89 1.05
CA ILE A 206 -22.28 -10.70 0.21
C ILE A 206 -20.91 -10.07 -0.06
N LEU A 207 -20.00 -10.09 0.93
CA LEU A 207 -18.61 -9.70 0.71
C LEU A 207 -17.91 -10.61 -0.31
N LEU A 208 -18.22 -11.90 -0.31
CA LEU A 208 -17.74 -12.85 -1.32
C LEU A 208 -18.29 -12.50 -2.70
N GLY A 209 -19.59 -12.17 -2.79
CA GLY A 209 -20.20 -11.67 -4.02
C GLY A 209 -19.53 -10.39 -4.53
N ALA A 210 -19.21 -9.43 -3.65
CA ALA A 210 -18.49 -8.22 -4.02
C ALA A 210 -17.05 -8.51 -4.50
N TRP A 211 -16.34 -9.44 -3.84
CA TRP A 211 -15.02 -9.88 -4.29
C TRP A 211 -15.06 -10.54 -5.66
N LEU A 212 -16.02 -11.47 -5.88
CA LEU A 212 -16.25 -12.11 -7.17
C LEU A 212 -16.61 -11.10 -8.24
N PHE A 213 -17.43 -10.10 -7.94
CA PHE A 213 -17.78 -9.03 -8.86
C PHE A 213 -16.54 -8.31 -9.40
N PHE A 214 -15.61 -7.88 -8.54
CA PHE A 214 -14.39 -7.21 -9.00
C PHE A 214 -13.43 -8.15 -9.73
N LEU A 215 -13.33 -9.41 -9.32
CA LEU A 215 -12.54 -10.41 -10.03
C LEU A 215 -13.10 -10.69 -11.43
N ILE A 216 -14.42 -10.81 -11.57
CA ILE A 216 -15.09 -10.99 -12.86
C ILE A 216 -14.88 -9.75 -13.74
N ASN A 217 -15.00 -8.54 -13.21
CA ASN A 217 -14.70 -7.32 -13.97
C ASN A 217 -13.25 -7.28 -14.46
N CYS A 218 -12.30 -7.76 -13.64
CA CYS A 218 -10.90 -7.89 -14.04
C CYS A 218 -10.76 -8.85 -15.23
N VAL A 219 -11.41 -10.02 -15.15
CA VAL A 219 -11.45 -10.99 -16.27
C VAL A 219 -12.09 -10.40 -17.53
N LEU A 220 -13.23 -9.71 -17.40
CA LEU A 220 -13.95 -9.09 -18.52
C LEU A 220 -13.16 -7.95 -19.19
N GLY A 221 -12.37 -7.20 -18.41
CA GLY A 221 -11.46 -6.19 -18.92
C GLY A 221 -10.38 -6.82 -19.82
N HIS A 222 -9.77 -7.92 -19.36
CA HIS A 222 -8.74 -8.63 -20.12
C HIS A 222 -9.28 -9.42 -21.31
N SER A 223 -10.54 -9.84 -21.28
CA SER A 223 -11.18 -10.49 -22.43
C SER A 223 -11.62 -9.51 -23.52
N GLY A 224 -11.48 -8.19 -23.30
CA GLY A 224 -11.96 -7.16 -24.21
C GLY A 224 -13.49 -7.02 -24.25
N LEU A 225 -14.24 -7.73 -23.38
CA LEU A 225 -15.70 -7.61 -23.33
C LEU A 225 -16.14 -6.30 -22.68
N LEU A 226 -15.32 -5.76 -21.79
CA LEU A 226 -15.60 -4.51 -21.10
C LEU A 226 -15.56 -3.28 -22.02
N SER A 227 -14.85 -3.36 -23.15
CA SER A 227 -14.76 -2.25 -24.13
C SER A 227 -16.10 -1.95 -24.79
N ALA A 228 -17.05 -2.91 -24.75
CA ALA A 228 -18.44 -2.68 -25.14
C ALA A 228 -19.17 -1.68 -24.20
N LEU A 229 -18.61 -1.37 -23.02
CA LEU A 229 -19.14 -0.44 -22.04
C LEU A 229 -18.08 0.60 -21.62
N PRO A 230 -17.74 1.59 -22.47
CA PRO A 230 -16.61 2.50 -22.25
C PRO A 230 -16.70 3.32 -20.96
N TRP A 231 -17.92 3.70 -20.56
CA TRP A 231 -18.17 4.43 -19.31
C TRP A 231 -17.81 3.60 -18.08
N TRP A 232 -18.04 2.29 -18.14
CA TRP A 232 -17.77 1.35 -17.07
C TRP A 232 -16.29 1.00 -16.99
N GLU A 233 -15.64 0.83 -18.14
CA GLU A 233 -14.17 0.67 -18.23
C GLU A 233 -13.45 1.90 -17.65
N THR A 234 -13.92 3.11 -17.97
CA THR A 234 -13.36 4.36 -17.42
C THR A 234 -13.50 4.42 -15.91
N LEU A 235 -14.64 3.99 -15.35
CA LEU A 235 -14.86 3.94 -13.90
C LEU A 235 -13.95 2.93 -13.20
N LEU A 236 -13.66 1.80 -13.85
CA LEU A 236 -12.81 0.73 -13.30
C LEU A 236 -11.31 0.94 -13.55
N SER A 237 -10.93 1.86 -14.44
CA SER A 237 -9.53 2.14 -14.76
C SER A 237 -8.68 2.53 -13.53
N PRO A 238 -9.11 3.47 -12.66
CA PRO A 238 -8.41 3.76 -11.40
C PRO A 238 -8.34 2.57 -10.42
N LEU A 239 -9.16 1.55 -10.63
CA LEU A 239 -9.25 0.33 -9.83
C LEU A 239 -8.49 -0.85 -10.44
N GLY A 240 -7.72 -0.61 -11.51
CA GLY A 240 -6.99 -1.65 -12.25
C GLY A 240 -7.92 -2.69 -12.87
N GLY A 241 -9.04 -2.24 -13.45
CA GLY A 241 -10.07 -3.13 -14.02
C GLY A 241 -10.80 -3.97 -12.97
N GLY A 242 -10.65 -3.66 -11.68
CA GLY A 242 -11.18 -4.46 -10.57
C GLY A 242 -10.13 -5.30 -9.83
N ALA A 243 -8.91 -5.39 -10.34
CA ALA A 243 -7.81 -6.10 -9.68
C ALA A 243 -7.52 -5.56 -8.27
N MET A 244 -7.46 -4.22 -8.12
CA MET A 244 -7.05 -3.61 -6.85
C MET A 244 -8.10 -3.81 -5.74
N PRO A 245 -9.41 -3.57 -5.96
CA PRO A 245 -10.44 -3.93 -4.99
C PRO A 245 -10.53 -5.44 -4.73
N ALA A 246 -10.28 -6.31 -5.72
CA ALA A 246 -10.26 -7.75 -5.50
C ALA A 246 -9.16 -8.17 -4.51
N LEU A 247 -7.96 -7.59 -4.59
CA LEU A 247 -6.89 -7.81 -3.61
C LEU A 247 -7.30 -7.37 -2.21
N VAL A 248 -7.86 -6.15 -2.08
CA VAL A 248 -8.28 -5.59 -0.79
C VAL A 248 -9.45 -6.38 -0.19
N LEU A 249 -10.49 -6.68 -0.97
CA LEU A 249 -11.63 -7.48 -0.52
C LEU A 249 -11.22 -8.93 -0.16
N GLY A 250 -10.20 -9.50 -0.80
CA GLY A 250 -9.62 -10.77 -0.40
C GLY A 250 -9.10 -10.74 1.05
N GLY A 251 -8.39 -9.67 1.43
CA GLY A 251 -7.95 -9.45 2.81
C GLY A 251 -9.09 -9.22 3.79
N VAL A 252 -10.13 -8.49 3.37
CA VAL A 252 -11.37 -8.27 4.15
C VAL A 252 -12.04 -9.62 4.46
N LEU A 253 -12.17 -10.48 3.44
CA LEU A 253 -12.75 -11.82 3.58
C LEU A 253 -11.93 -12.69 4.53
N LEU A 254 -10.61 -12.72 4.36
CA LEU A 254 -9.71 -13.49 5.24
C LEU A 254 -9.88 -13.07 6.70
N THR A 255 -9.96 -11.76 6.96
CA THR A 255 -10.16 -11.25 8.33
C THR A 255 -11.56 -11.54 8.84
N THR A 256 -12.58 -11.55 7.98
CA THR A 256 -13.93 -11.94 8.39
C THR A 256 -14.01 -13.41 8.80
N ILE A 257 -13.27 -14.29 8.10
CA ILE A 257 -13.09 -15.69 8.48
C ILE A 257 -12.36 -15.79 9.82
N LEU A 258 -11.23 -15.08 9.96
CA LEU A 258 -10.43 -15.00 11.17
C LEU A 258 -11.26 -14.65 12.41
N LEU A 259 -12.05 -13.57 12.30
CA LEU A 259 -12.94 -13.12 13.37
C LEU A 259 -14.00 -14.16 13.71
N SER A 260 -14.63 -14.76 12.69
CA SER A 260 -15.67 -15.77 12.88
C SER A 260 -15.17 -17.04 13.60
N TYR A 261 -13.98 -17.54 13.23
CA TYR A 261 -13.39 -18.71 13.88
C TYR A 261 -12.84 -18.42 15.28
N THR A 262 -12.40 -17.19 15.53
CA THR A 262 -11.97 -16.75 16.86
C THR A 262 -13.14 -16.66 17.82
N GLU A 263 -14.26 -16.08 17.37
CA GLU A 263 -15.49 -15.98 18.16
C GLU A 263 -16.07 -17.37 18.48
N LYS A 264 -15.93 -18.34 17.56
CA LYS A 264 -16.31 -19.75 17.77
C LYS A 264 -15.31 -20.56 18.60
N LYS A 265 -14.17 -20.00 19.01
CA LYS A 265 -13.06 -20.69 19.69
C LYS A 265 -12.47 -21.89 18.91
N GLU A 266 -12.62 -21.93 17.59
CA GLU A 266 -12.18 -23.04 16.72
C GLU A 266 -10.79 -22.79 16.09
N GLN A 267 -9.83 -22.29 16.88
CA GLN A 267 -8.53 -21.85 16.37
C GLN A 267 -7.69 -22.99 15.76
N GLY A 268 -7.92 -24.25 16.15
CA GLY A 268 -7.19 -25.40 15.60
C GLY A 268 -7.45 -25.63 14.11
N LYS A 269 -8.67 -25.36 13.63
CA LYS A 269 -9.05 -25.53 12.22
C LYS A 269 -8.64 -24.34 11.34
N LEU A 270 -8.43 -23.18 11.95
CA LEU A 270 -8.21 -21.92 11.26
C LEU A 270 -6.98 -21.96 10.33
N ILE A 271 -5.83 -22.44 10.82
CA ILE A 271 -4.60 -22.50 10.00
C ILE A 271 -4.80 -23.39 8.78
N ALA A 272 -5.42 -24.56 8.96
CA ALA A 272 -5.73 -25.47 7.86
C ALA A 272 -6.63 -24.79 6.82
N ILE A 273 -7.68 -24.09 7.25
CA ILE A 273 -8.58 -23.35 6.35
C ILE A 273 -7.84 -22.25 5.59
N ILE A 274 -7.00 -21.46 6.26
CA ILE A 274 -6.21 -20.40 5.62
C ILE A 274 -5.26 -21.00 4.57
N LEU A 275 -4.59 -22.11 4.89
CA LEU A 275 -3.72 -22.81 3.95
C LEU A 275 -4.50 -23.40 2.77
N THR A 276 -5.68 -23.98 3.00
CA THR A 276 -6.55 -24.46 1.93
C THR A 276 -6.96 -23.31 0.99
N ILE A 277 -7.37 -22.17 1.54
CA ILE A 277 -7.70 -20.98 0.74
C ILE A 277 -6.47 -20.51 -0.06
N ALA A 278 -5.29 -20.47 0.56
CA ALA A 278 -4.06 -20.08 -0.12
C ALA A 278 -3.76 -20.98 -1.34
N VAL A 279 -3.85 -22.30 -1.16
CA VAL A 279 -3.65 -23.27 -2.24
C VAL A 279 -4.71 -23.11 -3.33
N LEU A 280 -5.98 -23.01 -2.97
CA LEU A 280 -7.07 -22.85 -3.94
C LEU A 280 -6.92 -21.57 -4.78
N LEU A 281 -6.51 -20.46 -4.17
CA LEU A 281 -6.25 -19.21 -4.89
C LEU A 281 -5.06 -19.33 -5.86
N ILE A 282 -3.97 -19.98 -5.43
CA ILE A 282 -2.81 -20.22 -6.30
C ILE A 282 -3.19 -21.11 -7.48
N LEU A 283 -3.91 -22.22 -7.22
CA LEU A 283 -4.37 -23.14 -8.27
C LEU A 283 -5.31 -22.44 -9.25
N ALA A 284 -6.28 -21.66 -8.75
CA ALA A 284 -7.17 -20.87 -9.60
C ALA A 284 -6.42 -19.84 -10.44
N GLY A 285 -5.39 -19.20 -9.88
CA GLY A 285 -4.53 -18.28 -10.61
C GLY A 285 -3.73 -18.96 -11.72
N PHE A 286 -3.14 -20.12 -11.46
CA PHE A 286 -2.48 -20.93 -12.49
C PHE A 286 -3.45 -21.48 -13.55
N ALA A 287 -4.70 -21.76 -13.17
CA ALA A 287 -5.75 -22.10 -14.13
C ALA A 287 -6.12 -20.93 -15.05
N LEU A 288 -6.06 -19.68 -14.58
CA LEU A 288 -6.31 -18.48 -15.41
C LEU A 288 -5.08 -18.02 -16.19
N ARG A 289 -3.87 -18.44 -15.80
CA ARG A 289 -2.61 -18.04 -16.45
C ARG A 289 -2.60 -18.27 -17.97
N PRO A 290 -3.07 -19.41 -18.53
CA PRO A 290 -3.01 -19.63 -19.98
C PRO A 290 -3.76 -18.59 -20.82
N ALA A 291 -4.73 -17.88 -20.25
CA ALA A 291 -5.53 -16.91 -20.99
C ALA A 291 -4.84 -15.55 -21.16
N TRP A 292 -4.19 -15.03 -20.09
CA TRP A 292 -3.61 -13.67 -20.09
C TRP A 292 -2.23 -13.58 -19.43
N GLY A 293 -1.59 -14.70 -19.13
CA GLY A 293 -0.33 -14.78 -18.41
C GLY A 293 -0.41 -14.21 -16.99
N ILE A 294 0.75 -14.14 -16.35
CA ILE A 294 0.98 -13.45 -15.07
C ILE A 294 1.67 -12.13 -15.38
N SER A 295 1.03 -11.00 -15.05
CA SER A 295 1.61 -9.67 -15.19
C SER A 295 1.04 -8.70 -14.17
N LYS A 296 1.93 -8.05 -13.40
CA LYS A 296 1.60 -6.96 -12.46
C LYS A 296 1.16 -5.71 -13.21
N ILE A 297 1.92 -5.30 -14.22
CA ILE A 297 1.72 -4.03 -14.92
C ILE A 297 0.34 -4.01 -15.60
N ARG A 298 -0.07 -5.15 -16.16
CA ARG A 298 -1.42 -5.32 -16.74
C ARG A 298 -2.49 -5.66 -15.70
N ALA A 299 -2.12 -5.90 -14.45
CA ALA A 299 -3.02 -6.35 -13.38
C ALA A 299 -3.88 -7.57 -13.78
N THR A 300 -3.22 -8.62 -14.28
CA THR A 300 -3.90 -9.84 -14.77
C THR A 300 -4.65 -10.59 -13.66
N PRO A 301 -5.76 -11.30 -13.96
CA PRO A 301 -6.51 -12.07 -12.96
C PRO A 301 -5.67 -13.18 -12.31
N ALA A 302 -4.79 -13.82 -13.08
CA ALA A 302 -3.86 -14.82 -12.58
C ALA A 302 -2.91 -14.22 -11.52
N TRP A 303 -2.31 -13.06 -11.79
CA TRP A 303 -1.46 -12.35 -10.84
C TRP A 303 -2.21 -11.98 -9.54
N VAL A 304 -3.46 -11.50 -9.65
CA VAL A 304 -4.30 -11.16 -8.48
C VAL A 304 -4.50 -12.38 -7.58
N LEU A 305 -4.88 -13.53 -8.16
CA LEU A 305 -5.17 -14.75 -7.40
C LEU A 305 -3.92 -15.38 -6.81
N ILE A 306 -2.84 -15.48 -7.59
CA ILE A 306 -1.57 -16.04 -7.10
C ILE A 306 -1.01 -15.17 -5.97
N CYS A 307 -0.98 -13.85 -6.12
CA CYS A 307 -0.48 -12.96 -5.07
C CYS A 307 -1.37 -13.00 -3.81
N SER A 308 -2.68 -13.09 -3.97
CA SER A 308 -3.61 -13.28 -2.85
C SER A 308 -3.34 -14.58 -2.11
N GLY A 309 -3.12 -15.68 -2.86
CA GLY A 309 -2.83 -16.99 -2.29
C GLY A 309 -1.46 -17.04 -1.58
N ILE A 310 -0.40 -16.50 -2.19
CA ILE A 310 0.92 -16.35 -1.55
C ILE A 310 0.79 -15.55 -0.25
N THR A 311 0.15 -14.38 -0.29
CA THR A 311 0.00 -13.52 0.89
C THR A 311 -0.80 -14.22 1.99
N THR A 312 -1.84 -14.98 1.63
CA THR A 312 -2.65 -15.79 2.56
C THR A 312 -1.81 -16.90 3.19
N GLY A 313 -0.98 -17.60 2.43
CA GLY A 313 -0.07 -18.63 2.93
C GLY A 313 1.00 -18.07 3.87
N VAL A 314 1.63 -16.96 3.48
CA VAL A 314 2.60 -16.23 4.33
C VAL A 314 1.92 -15.74 5.61
N PHE A 315 0.69 -15.22 5.52
CA PHE A 315 -0.09 -14.83 6.69
C PHE A 315 -0.32 -16.02 7.63
N ALA A 316 -0.63 -17.22 7.14
CA ALA A 316 -0.79 -18.40 7.98
C ALA A 316 0.47 -18.70 8.81
N LEU A 317 1.65 -18.60 8.19
CA LEU A 317 2.94 -18.77 8.86
C LEU A 317 3.18 -17.67 9.89
N VAL A 318 3.01 -16.40 9.51
CA VAL A 318 3.20 -15.25 10.41
C VAL A 318 2.22 -15.31 11.59
N TYR A 319 0.97 -15.72 11.36
CA TYR A 319 -0.04 -15.94 12.38
C TYR A 319 0.37 -17.05 13.36
N TRP A 320 0.86 -18.18 12.86
CA TRP A 320 1.34 -19.26 13.69
C TRP A 320 2.53 -18.84 14.57
N ILE A 321 3.51 -18.14 14.01
CA ILE A 321 4.68 -17.67 14.76
C ILE A 321 4.30 -16.59 15.78
N THR A 322 3.53 -15.58 15.34
CA THR A 322 3.33 -14.35 16.11
C THR A 322 2.20 -14.47 17.12
N ASP A 323 1.04 -15.02 16.73
CA ASP A 323 -0.15 -15.04 17.61
C ASP A 323 -0.32 -16.40 18.32
N ARG A 324 0.09 -17.52 17.71
CA ARG A 324 -0.01 -18.84 18.35
C ARG A 324 1.21 -19.17 19.21
N LYS A 325 2.42 -18.95 18.68
CA LYS A 325 3.69 -19.17 19.41
C LYS A 325 4.15 -17.95 20.22
N GLN A 326 3.52 -16.78 20.04
CA GLN A 326 3.84 -15.55 20.78
C GLN A 326 5.31 -15.10 20.61
N ILE A 327 5.93 -15.40 19.46
CA ILE A 327 7.31 -15.02 19.16
C ILE A 327 7.34 -13.64 18.50
N ASN A 328 8.03 -12.68 19.13
CA ASN A 328 8.11 -11.29 18.65
C ASN A 328 9.32 -11.04 17.73
N TRP A 329 9.42 -11.82 16.65
CA TRP A 329 10.53 -11.76 15.69
C TRP A 329 10.62 -10.42 14.92
N TRP A 330 9.51 -9.68 14.81
CA TRP A 330 9.39 -8.45 14.03
C TRP A 330 9.61 -7.17 14.87
N ALA A 331 10.01 -7.30 16.13
CA ALA A 331 10.15 -6.17 17.06
C ALA A 331 11.07 -5.06 16.52
N PHE A 332 12.17 -5.42 15.86
CA PHE A 332 13.13 -4.47 15.29
C PHE A 332 12.56 -3.68 14.10
N MET A 333 11.56 -4.22 13.40
CA MET A 333 10.87 -3.57 12.28
C MET A 333 9.47 -3.05 12.66
N ARG A 334 9.14 -2.98 13.95
CA ARG A 334 7.83 -2.50 14.44
C ARG A 334 7.40 -1.12 13.89
N PRO A 335 8.30 -0.13 13.66
CA PRO A 335 7.91 1.12 13.01
C PRO A 335 7.30 0.92 11.62
N ALA A 336 7.77 -0.06 10.84
CA ALA A 336 7.25 -0.36 9.50
C ALA A 336 5.79 -0.82 9.53
N GLY A 337 5.39 -1.53 10.59
CA GLY A 337 3.99 -1.91 10.81
C GLY A 337 3.14 -0.76 11.36
N THR A 338 3.66 0.04 12.28
CA THR A 338 2.84 1.05 13.01
C THR A 338 2.80 2.43 12.36
N GLN A 339 3.83 2.78 11.59
CA GLN A 339 4.04 4.07 10.92
C GLN A 339 4.44 3.84 9.46
N THR A 340 3.71 2.95 8.81
CA THR A 340 3.95 2.45 7.46
C THR A 340 4.11 3.55 6.43
N LEU A 341 3.24 4.57 6.45
CA LEU A 341 3.32 5.69 5.52
C LEU A 341 4.57 6.56 5.75
N LEU A 342 4.96 6.79 7.01
CA LEU A 342 6.19 7.53 7.29
C LEU A 342 7.41 6.76 6.78
N CYS A 343 7.46 5.44 7.00
CA CYS A 343 8.54 4.58 6.47
C CYS A 343 8.61 4.64 4.93
N TYR A 344 7.45 4.66 4.26
CA TYR A 344 7.36 4.78 2.80
C TYR A 344 7.92 6.12 2.29
N LEU A 345 7.79 7.21 3.04
CA LEU A 345 8.26 8.54 2.63
C LEU A 345 9.77 8.74 2.86
N MET A 346 10.40 8.02 3.79
CA MET A 346 11.81 8.23 4.14
C MET A 346 12.80 8.07 2.98
N PRO A 347 12.68 7.04 2.11
CA PRO A 347 13.59 6.88 0.97
C PRO A 347 13.67 8.11 0.05
N TYR A 348 12.58 8.87 -0.12
CA TYR A 348 12.58 10.07 -0.96
C TYR A 348 13.55 11.14 -0.47
N TYR A 349 13.70 11.29 0.85
CA TYR A 349 14.69 12.20 1.44
C TYR A 349 16.11 11.68 1.22
N ALA A 350 16.34 10.38 1.42
CA ALA A 350 17.65 9.78 1.21
C ALA A 350 18.11 9.94 -0.25
N TYR A 351 17.24 9.63 -1.22
CA TYR A 351 17.54 9.78 -2.64
C TYR A 351 17.72 11.23 -3.07
N ALA A 352 17.09 12.19 -2.39
CA ALA A 352 17.31 13.61 -2.66
C ALA A 352 18.66 14.11 -2.13
N LEU A 353 19.16 13.55 -1.02
CA LEU A 353 20.42 13.94 -0.39
C LEU A 353 21.64 13.38 -1.12
N ILE A 354 21.57 12.15 -1.64
CA ILE A 354 22.73 11.47 -2.26
C ILE A 354 23.39 12.32 -3.38
N PRO A 355 22.64 12.87 -4.37
CA PRO A 355 23.23 13.71 -5.41
C PRO A 355 23.82 15.02 -4.87
N VAL A 356 23.21 15.62 -3.84
CA VAL A 356 23.64 16.89 -3.24
C VAL A 356 24.97 16.72 -2.51
N LEU A 357 25.15 15.59 -1.83
CA LEU A 357 26.39 15.28 -1.12
C LEU A 357 27.52 14.83 -2.05
N GLY A 358 27.24 14.55 -3.33
CA GLY A 358 28.22 14.06 -4.30
C GLY A 358 28.81 12.69 -3.94
N VAL A 359 28.18 11.94 -3.04
CA VAL A 359 28.70 10.66 -2.55
C VAL A 359 28.31 9.55 -3.52
N GLY A 360 29.26 9.13 -4.35
CA GLY A 360 29.16 7.89 -5.12
C GLY A 360 29.45 6.69 -4.21
N LEU A 361 28.56 5.70 -4.20
CA LEU A 361 28.85 4.44 -3.53
C LEU A 361 29.88 3.62 -4.35
N PRO A 362 30.85 2.97 -3.70
CA PRO A 362 31.76 2.05 -4.38
C PRO A 362 31.02 0.97 -5.17
N ALA A 363 31.52 0.60 -6.35
CA ALA A 363 30.87 -0.38 -7.23
C ALA A 363 30.55 -1.72 -6.56
N ILE A 364 31.35 -2.13 -5.56
CA ILE A 364 31.12 -3.35 -4.78
C ILE A 364 29.81 -3.30 -3.98
N LEU A 365 29.38 -2.13 -3.51
CA LEU A 365 28.10 -1.94 -2.84
C LEU A 365 26.92 -1.84 -3.81
N LEU A 366 27.17 -1.81 -5.11
CA LEU A 366 26.16 -1.71 -6.16
C LEU A 366 26.05 -3.00 -6.98
N THR A 367 26.76 -4.07 -6.61
CA THR A 367 26.84 -5.29 -7.44
C THR A 367 26.54 -6.55 -6.63
N GLY A 368 25.76 -7.45 -7.21
CA GLY A 368 25.53 -8.81 -6.70
C GLY A 368 25.00 -8.87 -5.26
N THR A 369 25.46 -9.87 -4.50
CA THR A 369 24.99 -10.14 -3.13
C THR A 369 25.32 -9.04 -2.13
N ILE A 370 26.47 -8.38 -2.28
CA ILE A 370 26.89 -7.27 -1.42
C ILE A 370 25.94 -6.07 -1.62
N GLY A 371 25.54 -5.81 -2.86
CA GLY A 371 24.52 -4.81 -3.17
C GLY A 371 23.18 -5.11 -2.50
N LEU A 372 22.74 -6.37 -2.52
CA LEU A 372 21.51 -6.80 -1.84
C LEU A 372 21.59 -6.57 -0.31
N ILE A 373 22.73 -6.90 0.31
CA ILE A 373 22.93 -6.62 1.74
C ILE A 373 22.84 -5.12 2.03
N LYS A 374 23.43 -4.27 1.17
CA LYS A 374 23.32 -2.82 1.27
C LYS A 374 21.87 -2.34 1.12
N SER A 375 21.10 -2.87 0.18
CA SER A 375 19.68 -2.49 0.02
C SER A 375 18.83 -2.92 1.22
N LEU A 376 19.13 -4.07 1.82
CA LEU A 376 18.48 -4.51 3.05
C LEU A 376 18.83 -3.59 4.23
N ALA A 377 20.11 -3.27 4.39
CA ALA A 377 20.59 -2.33 5.41
C ALA A 377 19.97 -0.93 5.24
N PHE A 378 19.90 -0.43 4.00
CA PHE A 378 19.22 0.82 3.67
C PHE A 378 17.74 0.78 4.10
N SER A 379 17.03 -0.31 3.81
CA SER A 379 15.63 -0.45 4.18
C SER A 379 15.41 -0.45 5.69
N LEU A 380 16.26 -1.16 6.42
CA LEU A 380 16.23 -1.18 7.89
C LEU A 380 16.57 0.20 8.48
N LEU A 381 17.52 0.92 7.89
CA LEU A 381 17.86 2.28 8.28
C LEU A 381 16.68 3.23 8.09
N MET A 382 15.98 3.17 6.95
CA MET A 382 14.79 4.00 6.69
C MET A 382 13.67 3.73 7.72
N ILE A 383 13.45 2.47 8.07
CA ILE A 383 12.50 2.07 9.12
C ILE A 383 12.93 2.60 10.50
N ALA A 384 14.23 2.51 10.82
CA ALA A 384 14.77 3.02 12.08
C ALA A 384 14.61 4.54 12.19
N ILE A 385 14.93 5.29 11.13
CA ILE A 385 14.76 6.75 11.06
C ILE A 385 13.29 7.13 11.26
N ALA A 386 12.36 6.49 10.54
CA ALA A 386 10.93 6.70 10.73
C ALA A 386 10.49 6.38 12.17
N GLY A 387 11.05 5.33 12.77
CA GLY A 387 10.83 4.98 14.17
C GLY A 387 11.28 6.06 15.15
N LEU A 388 12.46 6.66 14.93
CA LEU A 388 12.99 7.76 15.73
C LEU A 388 12.13 9.02 15.60
N LEU A 389 11.78 9.41 14.38
CA LEU A 389 10.87 10.53 14.11
C LEU A 389 9.51 10.34 14.82
N GLY A 390 9.00 9.11 14.80
CA GLY A 390 7.81 8.72 15.53
C GLY A 390 7.89 8.89 17.04
N ARG A 391 9.08 8.75 17.65
CA ARG A 391 9.27 8.99 19.10
C ARG A 391 9.27 10.49 19.44
N VAL A 392 9.75 11.32 18.53
CA VAL A 392 9.79 12.80 18.68
C VAL A 392 8.44 13.46 18.36
N GLY A 393 7.44 12.68 17.90
CA GLY A 393 6.07 13.16 17.69
C GLY A 393 5.69 13.39 16.22
N VAL A 394 6.54 12.96 15.28
CA VAL A 394 6.21 12.94 13.84
C VAL A 394 5.54 11.62 13.51
N LYS A 395 4.21 11.61 13.39
CA LYS A 395 3.41 10.42 13.08
C LYS A 395 2.36 10.79 12.05
N VAL A 396 2.48 10.27 10.83
CA VAL A 396 1.48 10.49 9.78
C VAL A 396 0.26 9.62 10.07
N LYS A 397 -0.89 10.25 10.35
CA LYS A 397 -2.17 9.56 10.56
C LYS A 397 -3.22 10.14 9.63
N LEU A 398 -3.72 9.26 8.76
CA LEU A 398 -4.78 9.52 7.80
C LEU A 398 -6.15 9.11 8.35
#